data_AF-A0A9W3CHA3-F1
#
_entry.id   AF-A0A9W3CHA3-F1
#
_cell.length_a   1.000
_cell.length_b   1.000
_cell.length_c   1.000
_cell.angle_alpha   90.00
_cell.angle_beta   90.00
_cell.angle_gamma   90.00
#
_symmetry.space_group_name_H-M   'P 1'
#
loop_
_entity.id
_entity.type
_entity.pdbx_description
1 polymer ?
#
loop_
_entity_poly.entity_id
_entity_poly.type
_entity_poly.pdbx_seq_one_letter_code
_entity_poly.pdbx_strand_id
1 'polypeptide(L)'
;MSEELPKRIFNEGDEPQVTQINNNCRIDYIIKKFEKWIPKEFADVKKDPFFSQVFKLHENGLGYSARVIHSILCREFLTYMMHELWFVFARRPHRFSLQEFHAVTGFECRTSLSLKIDLEDYAYDGGFWSKVLKRKDESITLFNLWNKDKVVVMKWKNADRIRLIYLAIILCVVLARDEKANIPLKYITLVMDLEKFRKYPWGVAAYDLLCSSIAKNRHKLKEKTTSYVLDGFSYALQIWAMEAVPKIGKLCGKKLDKSFANGPRCINWRGAAKVSYDEINRLEQIFTAEDVSYPYISWEGNMVVIQSQEFRRDDDVEDDRINVVMELIRAKHDFSEHIWNLKKLRFL
;
A
#
# COMPACT_ATOMS: atom_id res chain seq x y z
N MET A 1 16.01 6.11 -29.66
CA MET A 1 15.14 6.18 -28.46
C MET A 1 14.09 7.23 -28.71
N SER A 2 12.83 6.99 -28.34
CA SER A 2 11.78 8.01 -28.43
C SER A 2 12.14 9.21 -27.55
N GLU A 3 11.92 10.44 -28.03
CA GLU A 3 11.99 11.66 -27.20
C GLU A 3 10.63 11.97 -26.53
N GLU A 4 9.62 11.11 -26.73
CA GLU A 4 8.29 11.32 -26.18
C GLU A 4 8.27 11.10 -24.66
N LEU A 5 7.63 12.02 -23.95
CA LEU A 5 7.37 11.90 -22.51
C LEU A 5 6.01 11.23 -22.23
N PRO A 6 5.83 10.61 -21.05
CA PRO A 6 4.54 10.06 -20.66
C PRO A 6 3.47 11.15 -20.57
N LYS A 7 2.21 10.73 -20.71
CA LYS A 7 1.06 11.64 -20.74
C LYS A 7 0.28 11.56 -19.44
N ARG A 8 -0.32 12.67 -19.01
CA ARG A 8 -1.20 12.70 -17.82
C ARG A 8 -2.57 12.10 -18.13
N ILE A 9 -3.24 11.64 -17.07
CA ILE A 9 -4.66 11.24 -17.13
C ILE A 9 -5.57 12.48 -17.26
N PHE A 10 -5.31 13.52 -16.45
CA PHE A 10 -6.07 14.78 -16.39
C PHE A 10 -5.14 15.98 -16.57
N ASN A 11 -5.69 17.11 -17.04
CA ASN A 11 -4.93 18.37 -17.04
C ASN A 11 -4.71 18.83 -15.61
N GLU A 12 -3.67 19.63 -15.42
CA GLU A 12 -3.47 20.40 -14.20
C GLU A 12 -4.70 21.29 -13.95
N GLY A 13 -5.37 21.12 -12.81
CA GLY A 13 -6.56 21.87 -12.44
C GLY A 13 -7.89 21.22 -12.85
N ASP A 14 -7.87 20.22 -13.73
CA ASP A 14 -9.07 19.48 -14.17
C ASP A 14 -9.24 18.14 -13.43
N GLU A 15 -8.46 17.89 -12.36
CA GLU A 15 -8.56 16.65 -11.60
C GLU A 15 -9.96 16.52 -10.96
N PRO A 16 -10.66 15.39 -11.15
CA PRO A 16 -11.98 15.18 -10.56
C PRO A 16 -11.89 15.10 -9.03
N GLN A 17 -13.04 15.31 -8.39
CA GLN A 17 -13.20 15.07 -6.96
C GLN A 17 -14.23 13.95 -6.74
N VAL A 18 -14.02 13.17 -5.69
CA VAL A 18 -14.97 12.13 -5.26
C VAL A 18 -15.44 12.42 -3.84
N THR A 19 -16.65 11.97 -3.51
CA THR A 19 -17.19 12.13 -2.16
C THR A 19 -16.62 11.09 -1.21
N GLN A 20 -16.25 9.91 -1.71
CA GLN A 20 -15.81 8.79 -0.88
C GLN A 20 -14.82 7.87 -1.60
N ILE A 21 -13.75 7.49 -0.90
CA ILE A 21 -12.92 6.33 -1.28
C ILE A 21 -12.97 5.34 -0.13
N ASN A 22 -13.44 4.14 -0.46
CA ASN A 22 -13.51 3.05 0.49
C ASN A 22 -12.16 2.36 0.57
N ASN A 23 -11.55 2.44 1.75
CA ASN A 23 -10.39 1.66 2.11
C ASN A 23 -10.82 0.55 3.07
N ASN A 24 -10.50 -0.69 2.72
CA ASN A 24 -10.76 -1.86 3.56
C ASN A 24 -9.68 -2.06 4.64
N CYS A 25 -8.58 -1.28 4.60
CA CYS A 25 -7.55 -1.27 5.62
C CYS A 25 -8.07 -0.62 6.91
N ARG A 26 -8.53 -1.44 7.87
CA ARG A 26 -9.20 -0.97 9.09
C ARG A 26 -8.37 -1.22 10.35
N ILE A 27 -7.16 -0.67 10.41
CA ILE A 27 -6.18 -0.92 11.48
C ILE A 27 -6.79 -0.80 12.88
N ASP A 28 -7.38 0.37 13.19
CA ASP A 28 -7.96 0.65 14.51
C ASP A 28 -9.10 -0.31 14.88
N TYR A 29 -9.98 -0.61 13.92
CA TYR A 29 -11.09 -1.54 14.13
C TYR A 29 -10.59 -2.95 14.43
N ILE A 30 -9.61 -3.47 13.67
CA ILE A 30 -9.05 -4.80 13.88
C ILE A 30 -8.36 -4.90 15.25
N ILE A 31 -7.55 -3.90 15.61
CA ILE A 31 -6.85 -3.85 16.89
C ILE A 31 -7.85 -3.83 18.06
N LYS A 32 -8.80 -2.89 18.05
CA LYS A 32 -9.83 -2.79 19.11
C LYS A 32 -10.66 -4.06 19.23
N LYS A 33 -10.89 -4.77 18.12
CA LYS A 33 -11.64 -6.02 18.12
C LYS A 33 -10.91 -7.12 18.88
N PHE A 34 -9.61 -7.29 18.64
CA PHE A 34 -8.81 -8.28 19.34
C PHE A 34 -8.51 -7.92 20.79
N GLU A 35 -8.31 -6.64 21.10
CA GLU A 35 -8.18 -6.15 22.48
C GLU A 35 -9.40 -6.49 23.33
N LYS A 36 -10.60 -6.46 22.75
CA LYS A 36 -11.85 -6.81 23.46
C LYS A 36 -12.15 -8.30 23.47
N TRP A 37 -11.74 -9.03 22.43
CA TRP A 37 -12.18 -10.41 22.24
C TRP A 37 -11.22 -11.46 22.80
N ILE A 38 -9.93 -11.38 22.46
CA ILE A 38 -8.89 -12.35 22.84
C ILE A 38 -7.60 -11.63 23.26
N PRO A 39 -7.67 -10.78 24.32
CA PRO A 39 -6.59 -9.87 24.69
C PRO A 39 -5.27 -10.56 25.03
N LYS A 40 -5.32 -11.76 25.62
CA LYS A 40 -4.13 -12.51 26.02
C LYS A 40 -3.30 -12.91 24.80
N GLU A 41 -3.91 -13.60 23.84
CA GLU A 41 -3.26 -13.97 22.58
C GLU A 41 -2.84 -12.74 21.77
N PHE A 42 -3.66 -11.68 21.77
CA PHE A 42 -3.30 -10.44 21.08
C PHE A 42 -2.07 -9.76 21.68
N ALA A 43 -1.92 -9.78 23.00
CA ALA A 43 -0.72 -9.27 23.67
C ALA A 43 0.54 -10.07 23.29
N ASP A 44 0.42 -11.38 23.03
CA ASP A 44 1.54 -12.18 22.54
C ASP A 44 1.90 -11.84 21.09
N VAL A 45 0.90 -11.64 20.21
CA VAL A 45 1.15 -11.18 18.83
C VAL A 45 1.79 -9.79 18.79
N LYS A 46 1.39 -8.88 19.69
CA LYS A 46 1.99 -7.53 19.80
C LYS A 46 3.50 -7.56 20.11
N LYS A 47 4.02 -8.63 20.71
CA LYS A 47 5.46 -8.79 20.98
C LYS A 47 6.25 -9.24 19.76
N ASP A 48 5.58 -9.78 18.74
CA ASP A 48 6.25 -10.24 17.53
C ASP A 48 6.67 -9.03 16.66
N PRO A 49 7.96 -8.88 16.34
CA PRO A 49 8.45 -7.73 15.56
C PRO A 49 7.87 -7.67 14.14
N PHE A 50 7.33 -8.77 13.62
CA PHE A 50 6.79 -8.86 12.27
C PHE A 50 5.71 -7.82 11.94
N PHE A 51 4.91 -7.44 12.94
CA PHE A 51 3.85 -6.41 12.80
C PHE A 51 4.17 -5.11 13.56
N SER A 52 5.39 -4.95 14.07
CA SER A 52 5.79 -3.81 14.90
C SER A 52 5.45 -2.47 14.22
N GLN A 53 5.69 -2.36 12.92
CA GLN A 53 5.38 -1.21 12.09
C GLN A 53 3.88 -0.91 11.98
N VAL A 54 3.02 -1.94 11.94
CA VAL A 54 1.56 -1.79 11.87
C VAL A 54 1.03 -1.28 13.21
N PHE A 55 1.50 -1.87 14.31
CA PHE A 55 1.13 -1.41 15.65
C PHE A 55 1.64 0.00 15.92
N LYS A 56 2.88 0.30 15.50
CA LYS A 56 3.44 1.64 15.68
C LYS A 56 2.70 2.70 14.87
N LEU A 57 2.30 2.38 13.63
CA LEU A 57 1.47 3.25 12.81
C LEU A 57 0.11 3.54 13.49
N HIS A 58 -0.50 2.53 14.12
CA HIS A 58 -1.73 2.70 14.91
C HIS A 58 -1.52 3.58 16.14
N GLU A 59 -0.48 3.30 16.94
CA GLU A 59 -0.14 4.05 18.15
C GLU A 59 0.15 5.52 17.86
N ASN A 60 0.83 5.79 16.74
CA ASN A 60 1.10 7.16 16.30
C ASN A 60 -0.17 7.91 15.89
N GLY A 61 -1.27 7.20 15.60
CA GLY A 61 -2.54 7.80 15.24
C GLY A 61 -2.47 8.57 13.91
N LEU A 62 -1.75 8.05 12.92
CA LEU A 62 -1.82 8.59 11.55
C LEU A 62 -3.17 8.20 10.94
N GLY A 63 -3.98 9.21 10.61
CA GLY A 63 -5.25 9.03 9.93
C GLY A 63 -5.08 8.70 8.44
N TYR A 64 -6.15 8.13 7.87
CA TYR A 64 -6.25 7.88 6.44
C TYR A 64 -6.90 9.06 5.71
N SER A 65 -6.23 9.58 4.69
CA SER A 65 -6.74 10.64 3.82
C SER A 65 -7.09 10.10 2.45
N ALA A 66 -8.37 9.76 2.26
CA ALA A 66 -8.93 9.42 0.96
C ALA A 66 -8.63 10.51 -0.08
N ARG A 67 -8.75 11.78 0.30
CA ARG A 67 -8.55 12.91 -0.61
C ARG A 67 -7.11 13.04 -1.10
N VAL A 68 -6.12 12.86 -0.24
CA VAL A 68 -4.70 12.85 -0.65
C VAL A 68 -4.45 11.73 -1.64
N ILE A 69 -4.95 10.52 -1.36
CA ILE A 69 -4.80 9.39 -2.29
C ILE A 69 -5.50 9.69 -3.61
N HIS A 70 -6.73 10.20 -3.60
CA HIS A 70 -7.43 10.57 -4.83
C HIS A 70 -6.63 11.57 -5.66
N SER A 71 -6.17 12.66 -5.04
CA SER A 71 -5.42 13.71 -5.69
C SER A 71 -4.13 13.19 -6.33
N ILE A 72 -3.43 12.27 -5.67
CA ILE A 72 -2.27 11.60 -6.25
C ILE A 72 -2.67 10.71 -7.44
N LEU A 73 -3.72 9.91 -7.32
CA LEU A 73 -4.16 9.04 -8.42
C LEU A 73 -4.61 9.81 -9.67
N CYS A 74 -5.22 10.99 -9.51
CA CYS A 74 -5.55 11.87 -10.64
C CYS A 74 -4.30 12.46 -11.32
N ARG A 75 -3.17 12.47 -10.62
CA ARG A 75 -1.87 12.97 -11.08
C ARG A 75 -0.99 11.87 -11.67
N GLU A 76 -1.55 10.71 -11.99
CA GLU A 76 -0.81 9.59 -12.56
C GLU A 76 -0.40 9.84 -14.03
N PHE A 77 0.77 9.32 -14.42
CA PHE A 77 1.20 9.17 -15.80
C PHE A 77 0.66 7.88 -16.43
N LEU A 78 0.30 7.96 -17.71
CA LEU A 78 -0.12 6.82 -18.51
C LEU A 78 1.09 6.08 -19.08
N THR A 79 1.51 5.03 -18.38
CA THR A 79 2.63 4.14 -18.75
C THR A 79 2.13 2.76 -19.16
N TYR A 80 3.00 1.97 -19.79
CA TYR A 80 2.78 0.54 -20.03
C TYR A 80 3.28 -0.35 -18.88
N MET A 81 3.92 0.24 -17.88
CA MET A 81 4.47 -0.47 -16.73
C MET A 81 3.36 -0.97 -15.81
N MET A 82 3.42 -2.26 -15.46
CA MET A 82 2.41 -2.90 -14.61
C MET A 82 2.71 -2.78 -13.12
N HIS A 83 3.99 -2.84 -12.76
CA HIS A 83 4.47 -2.90 -11.37
C HIS A 83 5.19 -1.62 -10.93
N GLU A 84 5.13 -0.56 -11.73
CA GLU A 84 5.74 0.74 -11.44
C GLU A 84 4.76 1.87 -11.78
N LEU A 85 4.38 2.63 -10.76
CA LEU A 85 3.46 3.75 -10.89
C LEU A 85 4.23 5.06 -10.88
N TRP A 86 3.85 5.98 -11.76
CA TRP A 86 4.45 7.30 -11.84
C TRP A 86 3.40 8.37 -11.71
N PHE A 87 3.73 9.40 -10.94
CA PHE A 87 2.85 10.53 -10.66
C PHE A 87 3.57 11.84 -10.89
N VAL A 88 2.80 12.90 -11.14
CA VAL A 88 3.31 14.26 -11.26
C VAL A 88 2.68 15.16 -10.21
N PHE A 89 3.49 15.79 -9.37
CA PHE A 89 3.00 16.78 -8.41
C PHE A 89 3.85 18.03 -8.53
N ALA A 90 3.19 19.18 -8.70
CA ALA A 90 3.84 20.46 -9.03
C ALA A 90 4.80 20.31 -10.22
N ARG A 91 4.32 19.64 -11.28
CA ARG A 91 5.06 19.31 -12.52
C ARG A 91 6.28 18.41 -12.35
N ARG A 92 6.60 17.99 -11.13
CA ARG A 92 7.75 17.11 -10.86
C ARG A 92 7.33 15.63 -10.87
N PRO A 93 8.08 14.76 -11.57
CA PRO A 93 7.79 13.33 -11.61
C PRO A 93 8.21 12.64 -10.30
N HIS A 94 7.39 11.69 -9.85
CA HIS A 94 7.63 10.88 -8.66
C HIS A 94 7.25 9.43 -8.94
N ARG A 95 8.11 8.49 -8.54
CA ARG A 95 7.87 7.07 -8.71
C ARG A 95 7.37 6.43 -7.43
N PHE A 96 6.35 5.58 -7.56
CA PHE A 96 5.96 4.62 -6.55
C PHE A 96 6.06 3.21 -7.15
N SER A 97 7.16 2.53 -6.82
CA SER A 97 7.42 1.14 -7.15
C SER A 97 7.41 0.27 -5.89
N LEU A 98 7.69 -1.02 -6.05
CA LEU A 98 7.91 -1.95 -4.96
C LEU A 98 9.06 -1.51 -4.02
N GLN A 99 10.07 -0.81 -4.55
CA GLN A 99 11.16 -0.22 -3.74
C GLN A 99 10.63 0.83 -2.76
N GLU A 100 9.83 1.78 -3.24
CA GLU A 100 9.23 2.80 -2.39
C GLU A 100 8.22 2.19 -1.41
N PHE A 101 7.47 1.17 -1.84
CA PHE A 101 6.58 0.42 -0.95
C PHE A 101 7.35 -0.26 0.18
N HIS A 102 8.49 -0.89 -0.12
CA HIS A 102 9.37 -1.47 0.89
C HIS A 102 9.93 -0.41 1.84
N ALA A 103 10.44 0.70 1.32
CA ALA A 103 10.95 1.81 2.12
C ALA A 103 9.89 2.37 3.10
N VAL A 104 8.64 2.44 2.66
CA VAL A 104 7.54 2.93 3.49
C VAL A 104 7.10 1.91 4.53
N THR A 105 6.94 0.65 4.13
CA THR A 105 6.23 -0.34 4.94
C THR A 105 7.15 -1.29 5.70
N GLY A 106 8.37 -1.52 5.23
CA GLY A 106 9.29 -2.52 5.77
C GLY A 106 8.84 -3.97 5.62
N PHE A 107 7.78 -4.24 4.86
CA PHE A 107 7.41 -5.62 4.52
C PHE A 107 8.41 -6.22 3.54
N GLU A 108 8.57 -7.54 3.61
CA GLU A 108 9.38 -8.32 2.68
C GLU A 108 8.85 -8.15 1.24
N CYS A 109 9.72 -7.65 0.37
CA CYS A 109 9.43 -7.24 -1.00
C CYS A 109 10.37 -7.90 -2.03
N ARG A 110 11.26 -8.81 -1.62
CA ARG A 110 12.15 -9.50 -2.58
C ARG A 110 11.35 -10.33 -3.57
N THR A 111 11.53 -10.04 -4.85
CA THR A 111 10.82 -10.70 -5.95
C THR A 111 11.35 -12.12 -6.24
N SER A 112 12.54 -12.44 -5.75
CA SER A 112 13.11 -13.80 -5.78
C SER A 112 12.36 -14.80 -4.89
N LEU A 113 11.52 -14.32 -3.96
CA LEU A 113 10.70 -15.17 -3.11
C LEU A 113 9.40 -15.55 -3.82
N SER A 114 9.09 -16.84 -3.85
CA SER A 114 7.88 -17.35 -4.49
C SER A 114 6.62 -16.97 -3.73
N LEU A 115 5.61 -16.48 -4.47
CA LEU A 115 4.24 -16.31 -3.97
C LEU A 115 3.42 -17.60 -3.99
N LYS A 116 3.92 -18.65 -4.67
CA LYS A 116 3.26 -19.96 -4.75
C LYS A 116 3.41 -20.70 -3.44
N ILE A 117 2.33 -21.35 -3.02
CA ILE A 117 2.26 -22.11 -1.78
C ILE A 117 1.72 -23.48 -2.14
N ASP A 118 2.43 -24.53 -1.74
CA ASP A 118 1.90 -25.88 -1.78
C ASP A 118 0.85 -26.03 -0.67
N LEU A 119 -0.40 -26.30 -1.06
CA LEU A 119 -1.52 -26.41 -0.11
C LEU A 119 -1.40 -27.65 0.78
N GLU A 120 -0.54 -28.60 0.44
CA GLU A 120 -0.29 -29.82 1.22
C GLU A 120 0.89 -29.68 2.18
N ASP A 121 1.68 -28.61 2.05
CA ASP A 121 2.83 -28.29 2.92
C ASP A 121 2.40 -27.65 4.25
N TYR A 122 1.74 -28.45 5.10
CA TYR A 122 1.44 -28.10 6.49
C TYR A 122 1.42 -29.33 7.41
N ALA A 123 1.79 -29.11 8.67
CA ALA A 123 1.66 -30.15 9.70
C ALA A 123 0.23 -30.21 10.24
N TYR A 124 -0.42 -31.37 10.13
CA TYR A 124 -1.75 -31.57 10.70
C TYR A 124 -1.67 -31.70 12.23
N ASP A 125 -2.15 -30.70 12.96
CA ASP A 125 -2.11 -30.63 14.43
C ASP A 125 -3.47 -30.93 15.11
N GLY A 126 -4.46 -31.35 14.31
CA GLY A 126 -5.84 -31.59 14.74
C GLY A 126 -6.59 -30.34 15.20
N GLY A 127 -6.01 -29.16 15.02
CA GLY A 127 -6.60 -27.85 15.33
C GLY A 127 -7.70 -27.46 14.34
N PHE A 128 -8.25 -26.27 14.53
CA PHE A 128 -9.31 -25.75 13.65
C PHE A 128 -8.78 -25.62 12.21
N TRP A 129 -7.68 -24.89 12.03
CA TRP A 129 -7.15 -24.57 10.71
C TRP A 129 -6.70 -25.81 9.92
N SER A 130 -6.09 -26.80 10.57
CA SER A 130 -5.71 -28.05 9.88
C SER A 130 -6.92 -28.86 9.41
N LYS A 131 -8.04 -28.80 10.13
CA LYS A 131 -9.31 -29.44 9.73
C LYS A 131 -9.93 -28.73 8.53
N VAL A 132 -9.87 -27.40 8.49
CA VAL A 132 -10.30 -26.60 7.34
C VAL A 132 -9.51 -27.01 6.09
N LEU A 133 -8.17 -27.04 6.20
CA LEU A 133 -7.30 -27.45 5.10
C LEU A 133 -7.59 -28.89 4.65
N LYS A 134 -7.85 -29.80 5.57
CA LYS A 134 -8.19 -31.20 5.25
C LYS A 134 -9.52 -31.33 4.51
N ARG A 135 -10.53 -30.52 4.84
CA ARG A 135 -11.84 -30.54 4.17
C ARG A 135 -11.78 -29.93 2.77
N LYS A 136 -10.82 -29.04 2.51
CA LYS A 136 -10.63 -28.31 1.24
C LYS A 136 -11.86 -27.49 0.78
N ASP A 137 -12.94 -27.40 1.56
CA ASP A 137 -14.16 -26.67 1.20
C ASP A 137 -14.97 -26.20 2.43
N GLU A 138 -14.57 -25.06 3.02
CA GLU A 138 -15.43 -24.31 3.93
C GLU A 138 -15.37 -22.82 3.59
N SER A 139 -16.53 -22.18 3.45
CA SER A 139 -16.67 -20.74 3.27
C SER A 139 -16.45 -19.99 4.58
N ILE A 140 -15.20 -19.92 5.02
CA ILE A 140 -14.81 -19.26 6.27
C ILE A 140 -14.47 -17.80 6.00
N THR A 141 -15.06 -16.91 6.80
CA THR A 141 -14.83 -15.47 6.74
C THR A 141 -14.47 -14.97 8.13
N LEU A 142 -13.63 -13.93 8.21
CA LEU A 142 -13.34 -13.27 9.48
C LEU A 142 -14.62 -12.70 10.11
N PHE A 143 -15.55 -12.23 9.26
CA PHE A 143 -16.88 -11.79 9.66
C PHE A 143 -17.63 -12.84 10.47
N ASN A 144 -17.70 -14.09 9.99
CA ASN A 144 -18.40 -15.15 10.70
C ASN A 144 -17.68 -15.52 12.00
N LEU A 145 -16.35 -15.65 11.97
CA LEU A 145 -15.56 -16.09 13.12
C LEU A 145 -15.75 -15.23 14.38
N TRP A 146 -15.79 -13.90 14.24
CA TRP A 146 -15.89 -13.01 15.40
C TRP A 146 -17.32 -12.54 15.74
N ASN A 147 -18.30 -12.76 14.86
CA ASN A 147 -19.69 -12.28 15.04
C ASN A 147 -20.66 -13.44 15.28
N LYS A 148 -20.47 -14.58 14.60
CA LYS A 148 -21.34 -15.77 14.73
C LYS A 148 -20.68 -16.84 15.58
N ASP A 149 -19.42 -17.15 15.31
CA ASP A 149 -18.71 -18.27 15.93
C ASP A 149 -17.88 -17.85 17.15
N LYS A 150 -18.16 -16.67 17.71
CA LYS A 150 -17.36 -16.04 18.77
C LYS A 150 -17.11 -16.98 19.94
N VAL A 151 -18.16 -17.69 20.39
CA VAL A 151 -18.10 -18.64 21.51
C VAL A 151 -17.30 -19.90 21.13
N VAL A 152 -17.40 -20.35 19.88
CA VAL A 152 -16.68 -21.53 19.39
C VAL A 152 -15.19 -21.24 19.32
N VAL A 153 -14.78 -20.06 18.82
CA VAL A 153 -13.37 -19.64 18.75
C VAL A 153 -12.72 -19.57 20.14
N MET A 154 -13.47 -19.15 21.16
CA MET A 154 -12.96 -19.15 22.54
C MET A 154 -12.63 -20.56 23.06
N LYS A 155 -13.20 -21.61 22.47
CA LYS A 155 -12.90 -23.01 22.80
C LYS A 155 -11.74 -23.59 21.97
N TRP A 156 -11.20 -22.86 21.00
CA TRP A 156 -10.06 -23.33 20.20
C TRP A 156 -8.79 -23.50 21.03
N LYS A 157 -7.79 -24.17 20.47
CA LYS A 157 -6.44 -24.15 21.03
C LYS A 157 -5.89 -22.72 20.98
N ASN A 158 -5.01 -22.37 21.92
CA ASN A 158 -4.38 -21.05 21.94
C ASN A 158 -3.64 -20.75 20.62
N ALA A 159 -2.94 -21.74 20.04
CA ALA A 159 -2.28 -21.62 18.74
C ALA A 159 -3.24 -21.21 17.61
N ASP A 160 -4.45 -21.78 17.55
CA ASP A 160 -5.43 -21.44 16.50
C ASP A 160 -5.97 -20.01 16.65
N ARG A 161 -6.11 -19.51 17.89
CA ARG A 161 -6.46 -18.11 18.15
C ARG A 161 -5.34 -17.14 17.79
N ILE A 162 -4.08 -17.52 18.02
CA ILE A 162 -2.92 -16.74 17.56
C ILE A 162 -2.92 -16.67 16.03
N ARG A 163 -3.06 -17.82 15.34
CA ARG A 163 -3.14 -17.88 13.86
C ARG A 163 -4.27 -17.03 13.30
N LEU A 164 -5.42 -16.97 13.99
CA LEU A 164 -6.53 -16.09 13.63
C LEU A 164 -6.11 -14.60 13.65
N ILE A 165 -5.37 -14.16 14.67
CA ILE A 165 -4.90 -12.78 14.77
C ILE A 165 -3.94 -12.47 13.61
N TYR A 166 -2.99 -13.36 13.33
CA TYR A 166 -2.05 -13.21 12.20
C TYR A 166 -2.80 -13.11 10.86
N LEU A 167 -3.75 -14.01 10.61
CA LEU A 167 -4.60 -13.97 9.41
C LEU A 167 -5.37 -12.66 9.31
N ALA A 168 -6.00 -12.22 10.40
CA ALA A 168 -6.82 -11.02 10.38
C ALA A 168 -6.01 -9.75 10.13
N ILE A 169 -4.81 -9.62 10.71
CA ILE A 169 -3.93 -8.49 10.44
C ILE A 169 -3.49 -8.51 8.97
N ILE A 170 -2.99 -9.62 8.44
CA ILE A 170 -2.60 -9.67 7.03
C ILE A 170 -3.79 -9.39 6.11
N LEU A 171 -4.93 -10.05 6.32
CA LEU A 171 -6.05 -9.96 5.39
C LEU A 171 -6.73 -8.60 5.43
N CYS A 172 -7.01 -8.05 6.62
CA CYS A 172 -7.78 -6.82 6.76
C CYS A 172 -6.93 -5.56 6.88
N VAL A 173 -5.62 -5.67 7.15
CA VAL A 173 -4.72 -4.51 7.20
C VAL A 173 -3.80 -4.48 6.00
N VAL A 174 -2.98 -5.51 5.80
CA VAL A 174 -1.90 -5.51 4.80
C VAL A 174 -2.42 -5.72 3.39
N LEU A 175 -3.32 -6.69 3.20
CA LEU A 175 -3.98 -6.93 1.90
C LEU A 175 -5.26 -6.10 1.74
N ALA A 176 -5.73 -5.45 2.83
CA ALA A 176 -6.94 -4.64 2.89
C ALA A 176 -8.14 -5.30 2.18
N ARG A 177 -8.44 -6.55 2.55
CA ARG A 177 -9.58 -7.30 2.04
C ARG A 177 -10.78 -7.17 2.96
N ASP A 178 -11.97 -7.23 2.38
CA ASP A 178 -13.23 -7.26 3.14
C ASP A 178 -13.23 -8.47 4.09
N GLU A 179 -13.57 -8.25 5.36
CA GLU A 179 -13.73 -9.28 6.38
C GLU A 179 -14.78 -10.34 6.03
N LYS A 180 -15.71 -10.00 5.12
CA LYS A 180 -16.74 -10.90 4.57
C LYS A 180 -16.22 -11.76 3.42
N ALA A 181 -15.05 -11.47 2.86
CA ALA A 181 -14.47 -12.28 1.81
C ALA A 181 -13.97 -13.62 2.38
N ASN A 182 -14.06 -14.67 1.56
CA ASN A 182 -13.55 -15.99 1.95
C ASN A 182 -12.05 -15.93 2.22
N ILE A 183 -11.61 -16.60 3.29
CA ILE A 183 -10.20 -16.77 3.62
C ILE A 183 -9.60 -17.80 2.63
N PRO A 184 -8.63 -17.41 1.78
CA PRO A 184 -7.99 -18.32 0.84
C PRO A 184 -7.21 -19.40 1.59
N LEU A 185 -7.36 -20.65 1.16
CA LEU A 185 -6.67 -21.80 1.75
C LEU A 185 -5.17 -21.57 1.83
N LYS A 186 -4.55 -20.96 0.79
CA LYS A 186 -3.12 -20.65 0.79
C LYS A 186 -2.65 -19.84 1.99
N TYR A 187 -3.45 -18.90 2.48
CA TYR A 187 -3.09 -18.10 3.65
C TYR A 187 -3.33 -18.86 4.95
N ILE A 188 -4.32 -19.75 4.98
CA ILE A 188 -4.52 -20.71 6.08
C ILE A 188 -3.32 -21.64 6.17
N THR A 189 -2.84 -22.19 5.05
CA THR A 189 -1.62 -23.01 4.97
C THR A 189 -0.42 -22.25 5.54
N LEU A 190 -0.21 -20.99 5.16
CA LEU A 190 0.89 -20.21 5.72
C LEU A 190 0.81 -20.05 7.24
N VAL A 191 -0.35 -19.72 7.83
CA VAL A 191 -0.40 -19.54 9.30
C VAL A 191 -0.26 -20.84 10.08
N MET A 192 -0.38 -22.00 9.44
CA MET A 192 -0.03 -23.26 10.12
C MET A 192 1.45 -23.29 10.53
N ASP A 193 2.31 -22.62 9.77
CA ASP A 193 3.74 -22.44 10.01
C ASP A 193 4.09 -20.94 10.09
N LEU A 194 4.13 -20.40 11.31
CA LEU A 194 4.40 -18.97 11.51
C LEU A 194 5.81 -18.55 11.05
N GLU A 195 6.78 -19.47 10.95
CA GLU A 195 8.10 -19.13 10.40
C GLU A 195 8.04 -18.90 8.90
N LYS A 196 7.39 -19.81 8.16
CA LYS A 196 7.10 -19.61 6.73
C LYS A 196 6.23 -18.38 6.50
N PHE A 197 5.23 -18.17 7.35
CA PHE A 197 4.37 -16.98 7.29
C PHE A 197 5.17 -15.68 7.36
N ARG A 198 6.12 -15.55 8.30
CA ARG A 198 6.93 -14.34 8.46
C ARG A 198 7.89 -14.10 7.29
N LYS A 199 8.36 -15.17 6.64
CA LYS A 199 9.27 -15.11 5.47
C LYS A 199 8.52 -14.90 4.15
N TYR A 200 7.20 -15.08 4.12
CA TYR A 200 6.42 -14.88 2.91
C TYR A 200 6.51 -13.41 2.45
N PRO A 201 6.65 -13.14 1.14
CA PRO A 201 6.80 -11.78 0.61
C PRO A 201 5.46 -11.02 0.60
N TRP A 202 4.94 -10.73 1.80
CA TRP A 202 3.67 -10.03 1.99
C TRP A 202 3.67 -8.63 1.39
N GLY A 203 4.83 -7.98 1.32
CA GLY A 203 4.97 -6.67 0.68
C GLY A 203 4.69 -6.75 -0.82
N VAL A 204 5.23 -7.77 -1.49
CA VAL A 204 4.92 -8.06 -2.91
C VAL A 204 3.43 -8.31 -3.09
N ALA A 205 2.84 -9.20 -2.29
CA ALA A 205 1.42 -9.52 -2.40
C ALA A 205 0.51 -8.30 -2.17
N ALA A 206 0.85 -7.44 -1.22
CA ALA A 206 0.09 -6.22 -0.92
C ALA A 206 0.24 -5.15 -2.01
N TYR A 207 1.45 -4.99 -2.55
CA TYR A 207 1.75 -4.05 -3.62
C TYR A 207 1.05 -4.45 -4.93
N ASP A 208 1.12 -5.73 -5.32
CA ASP A 208 0.47 -6.24 -6.54
C ASP A 208 -1.05 -6.05 -6.48
N LEU A 209 -1.67 -6.25 -5.29
CA LEU A 209 -3.08 -5.95 -5.06
C LEU A 209 -3.39 -4.46 -5.20
N LEU A 210 -2.53 -3.59 -4.65
CA LEU A 210 -2.70 -2.14 -4.73
C LEU A 210 -2.60 -1.64 -6.19
N CYS A 211 -1.56 -2.06 -6.93
CA CYS A 211 -1.40 -1.73 -8.35
C CYS A 211 -2.58 -2.24 -9.19
N SER A 212 -3.01 -3.48 -8.96
CA SER A 212 -4.20 -4.04 -9.62
C SER A 212 -5.47 -3.24 -9.30
N SER A 213 -5.64 -2.81 -8.05
CA SER A 213 -6.79 -2.01 -7.63
C SER A 213 -6.75 -0.61 -8.25
N ILE A 214 -5.59 0.04 -8.29
CA ILE A 214 -5.41 1.35 -8.95
C ILE A 214 -5.72 1.23 -10.44
N ALA A 215 -5.11 0.28 -11.14
CA ALA A 215 -5.34 0.05 -12.57
C ALA A 215 -6.83 -0.20 -12.88
N LYS A 216 -7.51 -1.00 -12.06
CA LYS A 216 -8.95 -1.23 -12.17
C LYS A 216 -9.77 0.03 -11.92
N ASN A 217 -9.35 0.96 -11.08
CA ASN A 217 -10.12 2.17 -10.81
C ASN A 217 -9.77 3.34 -11.75
N ARG A 218 -8.70 3.25 -12.58
CA ARG A 218 -8.33 4.30 -13.55
C ARG A 218 -9.47 4.69 -14.50
N HIS A 219 -10.29 3.73 -14.96
CA HIS A 219 -11.45 4.05 -15.81
C HIS A 219 -12.53 4.82 -15.03
N LYS A 220 -12.79 4.44 -13.78
CA LYS A 220 -13.77 5.10 -12.89
C LYS A 220 -13.38 6.53 -12.56
N LEU A 221 -12.08 6.82 -12.48
CA LEU A 221 -11.58 8.20 -12.33
C LEU A 221 -12.08 9.08 -13.48
N LYS A 222 -12.16 8.54 -14.70
CA LYS A 222 -12.63 9.28 -15.88
C LYS A 222 -14.15 9.41 -15.96
N GLU A 223 -14.89 8.50 -15.35
CA GLU A 223 -16.35 8.39 -15.48
C GLU A 223 -17.17 9.30 -14.53
N LYS A 224 -16.59 10.34 -13.92
CA LYS A 224 -17.26 11.19 -12.90
C LYS A 224 -17.97 10.36 -11.81
N THR A 225 -17.39 9.21 -11.44
CA THR A 225 -17.93 8.38 -10.36
C THR A 225 -17.86 9.13 -9.03
N THR A 226 -18.83 8.91 -8.15
CA THR A 226 -18.86 9.58 -6.84
C THR A 226 -18.02 8.84 -5.79
N SER A 227 -17.76 7.55 -5.99
CA SER A 227 -16.97 6.73 -5.08
C SER A 227 -16.36 5.49 -5.73
N TYR A 228 -15.29 4.97 -5.13
CA TYR A 228 -14.69 3.68 -5.50
C TYR A 228 -13.96 3.03 -4.31
N VAL A 229 -13.56 1.76 -4.49
CA VAL A 229 -12.84 0.96 -3.49
C VAL A 229 -11.39 0.82 -3.90
N LEU A 230 -10.47 1.00 -2.96
CA LEU A 230 -9.05 0.64 -3.12
C LEU A 230 -8.71 -0.53 -2.20
N ASP A 231 -8.25 -1.62 -2.82
CA ASP A 231 -7.69 -2.80 -2.15
C ASP A 231 -6.16 -2.66 -2.06
N GLY A 232 -5.53 -3.48 -1.21
CA GLY A 232 -4.11 -3.37 -0.88
C GLY A 232 -3.81 -2.27 0.14
N PHE A 233 -2.55 -2.21 0.59
CA PHE A 233 -2.15 -1.32 1.69
C PHE A 233 -2.00 0.14 1.26
N SER A 234 -3.12 0.81 0.97
CA SER A 234 -3.14 2.19 0.45
C SER A 234 -2.57 3.25 1.42
N TYR A 235 -2.41 2.95 2.71
CA TYR A 235 -1.60 3.76 3.62
C TYR A 235 -0.17 3.94 3.11
N ALA A 236 0.40 2.93 2.43
CA ALA A 236 1.72 3.03 1.85
C ALA A 236 1.80 4.14 0.80
N LEU A 237 0.77 4.28 -0.05
CA LEU A 237 0.71 5.35 -1.07
C LEU A 237 0.57 6.74 -0.42
N GLN A 238 -0.27 6.87 0.61
CA GLN A 238 -0.39 8.14 1.36
C GLN A 238 0.95 8.54 1.99
N ILE A 239 1.60 7.61 2.70
CA ILE A 239 2.86 7.88 3.40
C ILE A 239 3.98 8.14 2.40
N TRP A 240 4.01 7.41 1.28
CA TRP A 240 4.90 7.69 0.16
C TRP A 240 4.74 9.13 -0.33
N ALA A 241 3.51 9.60 -0.58
CA ALA A 241 3.29 10.97 -1.04
C ALA A 241 3.78 12.00 0.00
N MET A 242 3.59 11.70 1.29
CA MET A 242 4.08 12.53 2.39
C MET A 242 5.62 12.56 2.50
N GLU A 243 6.29 11.45 2.18
CA GLU A 243 7.75 11.32 2.17
C GLU A 243 8.37 11.94 0.90
N ALA A 244 7.79 11.68 -0.26
CA ALA A 244 8.23 12.15 -1.57
C ALA A 244 8.01 13.66 -1.73
N VAL A 245 6.91 14.20 -1.19
CA VAL A 245 6.62 15.63 -1.17
C VAL A 245 6.40 16.09 0.28
N PRO A 246 7.46 16.53 0.99
CA PRO A 246 7.38 16.90 2.41
C PRO A 246 6.32 17.94 2.77
N LYS A 247 5.93 18.82 1.84
CA LYS A 247 4.82 19.75 2.07
C LYS A 247 3.45 19.05 2.15
N ILE A 248 3.21 17.98 1.38
CA ILE A 248 2.04 17.10 1.57
C ILE A 248 2.12 16.45 2.96
N GLY A 249 3.30 16.02 3.37
CA GLY A 249 3.55 15.49 4.71
C GLY A 249 3.12 16.46 5.82
N LYS A 250 3.53 17.74 5.72
CA LYS A 250 3.14 18.80 6.66
C LYS A 250 1.63 19.08 6.68
N LEU A 251 0.97 18.91 5.54
CA LEU A 251 -0.49 19.08 5.42
C LEU A 251 -1.25 17.92 6.08
N CYS A 252 -0.75 16.69 5.92
CA CYS A 252 -1.35 15.49 6.51
C CYS A 252 -1.08 15.35 8.01
N GLY A 253 0.06 15.83 8.50
CA GLY A 253 0.45 15.65 9.89
C GLY A 253 1.87 16.11 10.23
N LYS A 254 2.44 15.46 11.24
CA LYS A 254 3.77 15.78 11.77
C LYS A 254 4.69 14.58 11.63
N LYS A 255 5.89 14.82 11.09
CA LYS A 255 6.99 13.86 11.11
C LYS A 255 7.60 13.81 12.52
N LEU A 256 7.60 12.63 13.12
CA LEU A 256 8.07 12.36 14.48
C LEU A 256 9.60 12.32 14.55
N ASP A 257 10.21 11.60 13.62
CA ASP A 257 11.65 11.54 13.46
C ASP A 257 12.05 12.10 12.10
N LYS A 258 12.93 13.10 12.12
CA LYS A 258 13.45 13.75 10.92
C LYS A 258 14.74 13.10 10.44
N SER A 259 15.39 12.28 11.27
CA SER A 259 16.55 11.50 10.86
C SER A 259 16.10 10.32 9.98
N PHE A 260 16.93 9.94 9.01
CA PHE A 260 16.76 8.66 8.34
C PHE A 260 17.14 7.56 9.32
N ALA A 261 16.15 7.09 10.08
CA ALA A 261 16.31 5.87 10.87
C ALA A 261 16.36 4.66 9.92
N ASN A 262 17.21 3.68 10.23
CA ASN A 262 17.24 2.37 9.56
C ASN A 262 15.95 1.60 9.90
N GLY A 263 14.85 1.91 9.21
CA GLY A 263 13.52 1.42 9.54
C GLY A 263 12.42 1.89 8.58
N PRO A 264 11.22 1.29 8.69
CA PRO A 264 10.11 1.60 7.80
C PRO A 264 9.60 3.01 8.02
N ARG A 265 9.47 3.80 6.95
CA ARG A 265 9.12 5.23 7.06
C ARG A 265 7.72 5.48 7.61
N CYS A 266 6.82 4.50 7.57
CA CYS A 266 5.46 4.63 8.10
C CYS A 266 5.40 4.93 9.61
N ILE A 267 6.42 4.53 10.38
CA ILE A 267 6.46 4.76 11.83
C ILE A 267 6.87 6.18 12.21
N ASN A 268 7.25 7.00 11.23
CA ASN A 268 7.75 8.36 11.47
C ASN A 268 6.66 9.42 11.32
N TRP A 269 5.39 9.04 11.18
CA TRP A 269 4.29 9.98 10.96
C TRP A 269 3.18 9.83 11.98
N ARG A 270 2.60 10.98 12.36
CA ARG A 270 1.36 11.09 13.15
C ARG A 270 0.48 12.20 12.61
N GLY A 271 -0.81 12.16 12.91
CA GLY A 271 -1.74 13.26 12.60
C GLY A 271 -3.02 12.76 11.97
N ALA A 272 -4.09 13.55 12.05
CA ALA A 272 -5.42 13.10 11.61
C ALA A 272 -5.56 12.96 10.08
N ALA A 273 -4.61 13.47 9.29
CA ALA A 273 -4.64 13.48 7.83
C ALA A 273 -5.95 14.05 7.24
N LYS A 274 -6.57 14.99 7.94
CA LYS A 274 -7.77 15.70 7.47
C LYS A 274 -7.33 16.80 6.51
N VAL A 275 -7.34 16.47 5.23
CA VAL A 275 -6.91 17.36 4.15
C VAL A 275 -8.06 17.52 3.16
N SER A 276 -8.32 18.74 2.68
CA SER A 276 -9.29 19.04 1.63
C SER A 276 -8.64 19.01 0.23
N TYR A 277 -9.46 18.91 -0.81
CA TYR A 277 -8.96 19.04 -2.20
C TYR A 277 -8.37 20.43 -2.45
N ASP A 278 -9.01 21.48 -1.93
CA ASP A 278 -8.54 22.85 -2.08
C ASP A 278 -7.17 23.08 -1.44
N GLU A 279 -6.91 22.45 -0.28
CA GLU A 279 -5.61 22.53 0.37
C GLU A 279 -4.51 21.87 -0.48
N ILE A 280 -4.79 20.74 -1.13
CA ILE A 280 -3.84 20.04 -2.00
C ILE A 280 -3.58 20.85 -3.29
N ASN A 281 -4.65 21.35 -3.90
CA ASN A 281 -4.55 22.15 -5.13
C ASN A 281 -3.83 23.47 -4.87
N ARG A 282 -4.16 24.16 -3.77
CA ARG A 282 -3.45 25.37 -3.35
C ARG A 282 -1.98 25.08 -3.05
N LEU A 283 -1.69 23.96 -2.39
CA LEU A 283 -0.32 23.55 -2.11
C LEU A 283 0.50 23.38 -3.40
N GLU A 284 -0.08 22.79 -4.43
CA GLU A 284 0.56 22.62 -5.73
C GLU A 284 0.78 23.97 -6.44
N GLN A 285 -0.20 24.88 -6.40
CA GLN A 285 -0.09 26.22 -7.00
C GLN A 285 1.01 27.10 -6.37
N ILE A 286 1.24 26.96 -5.07
CA ILE A 286 2.29 27.72 -4.35
C ILE A 286 3.63 26.96 -4.29
N PHE A 287 3.74 25.84 -5.00
CA PHE A 287 4.97 25.07 -5.04
C PHE A 287 5.99 25.79 -5.92
N THR A 288 7.19 25.98 -5.40
CA THR A 288 8.24 26.79 -6.03
C THR A 288 9.44 25.92 -6.40
N ALA A 289 10.38 26.46 -7.18
CA ALA A 289 11.63 25.79 -7.51
C ALA A 289 12.45 25.41 -6.25
N GLU A 290 12.39 26.23 -5.19
CA GLU A 290 13.11 26.02 -3.92
C GLU A 290 12.52 24.91 -3.06
N ASP A 291 11.27 24.51 -3.32
CA ASP A 291 10.63 23.47 -2.55
C ASP A 291 11.23 22.10 -2.86
N VAL A 292 11.45 21.32 -1.80
CA VAL A 292 12.05 19.99 -1.95
C VAL A 292 10.98 18.97 -2.30
N SER A 293 11.29 18.12 -3.28
CA SER A 293 10.58 16.88 -3.55
C SER A 293 11.56 15.81 -4.01
N TYR A 294 11.17 14.54 -3.87
CA TYR A 294 12.05 13.40 -4.10
C TYR A 294 11.43 12.44 -5.12
N PRO A 295 11.88 12.47 -6.38
CA PRO A 295 11.41 11.54 -7.40
C PRO A 295 11.52 10.06 -6.99
N TYR A 296 12.53 9.73 -6.19
CA TYR A 296 12.78 8.40 -5.65
C TYR A 296 13.03 8.45 -4.14
N ILE A 297 12.45 7.50 -3.43
CA ILE A 297 12.77 7.23 -2.03
C ILE A 297 13.14 5.75 -1.88
N SER A 298 14.09 5.46 -1.00
CA SER A 298 14.51 4.09 -0.69
C SER A 298 14.64 3.88 0.82
N TRP A 299 14.95 2.65 1.21
CA TRP A 299 15.26 2.34 2.59
C TRP A 299 16.45 3.16 3.12
N GLU A 300 17.47 3.38 2.28
CA GLU A 300 18.72 4.06 2.64
C GLU A 300 18.63 5.60 2.65
N GLY A 301 17.61 6.16 1.98
CA GLY A 301 17.42 7.61 1.97
C GLY A 301 16.63 8.10 0.77
N ASN A 302 16.55 9.41 0.62
CA ASN A 302 15.93 10.03 -0.55
C ASN A 302 16.96 10.18 -1.66
N MET A 303 16.61 9.79 -2.89
CA MET A 303 17.50 9.83 -4.06
C MET A 303 18.80 9.00 -3.94
N VAL A 304 18.92 8.13 -2.93
CA VAL A 304 20.12 7.29 -2.71
C VAL A 304 20.12 6.09 -3.65
N VAL A 305 19.02 5.33 -3.66
CA VAL A 305 18.85 4.17 -4.55
C VAL A 305 17.76 4.50 -5.57
N ILE A 306 18.14 4.62 -6.84
CA ILE A 306 17.19 4.89 -7.93
C ILE A 306 16.52 3.61 -8.40
N GLN A 307 17.24 2.51 -8.56
CA GLN A 307 16.67 1.25 -9.03
C GLN A 307 17.46 0.07 -8.44
N SER A 308 16.87 -0.62 -7.47
CA SER A 308 17.43 -1.86 -6.93
C SER A 308 17.03 -3.07 -7.77
N GLN A 309 17.98 -3.97 -8.03
CA GLN A 309 17.70 -5.25 -8.71
C GLN A 309 16.86 -6.21 -7.84
N GLU A 310 16.84 -6.03 -6.51
CA GLU A 310 16.09 -6.89 -5.59
C GLU A 310 14.57 -6.79 -5.76
N PHE A 311 14.09 -5.68 -6.34
CA PHE A 311 12.68 -5.40 -6.55
C PHE A 311 12.25 -5.52 -8.02
N ARG A 312 13.17 -5.89 -8.91
CA ARG A 312 12.89 -6.05 -10.34
C ARG A 312 11.94 -7.23 -10.57
N ARG A 313 11.01 -7.09 -11.50
CA ARG A 313 10.11 -8.18 -11.91
C ARG A 313 10.56 -8.76 -13.25
N ASP A 314 10.48 -10.08 -13.37
CA ASP A 314 10.82 -10.76 -14.63
C ASP A 314 9.82 -10.47 -15.74
N ASP A 315 8.58 -10.10 -15.38
CA ASP A 315 7.50 -9.73 -16.30
C ASP A 315 7.37 -8.21 -16.53
N ASP A 316 8.33 -7.40 -16.04
CA ASP A 316 8.31 -5.95 -16.27
C ASP A 316 8.51 -5.62 -17.76
N VAL A 317 7.62 -4.79 -18.28
CA VAL A 317 7.72 -4.21 -19.63
C VAL A 317 8.27 -2.79 -19.50
N GLU A 318 9.36 -2.51 -20.21
CA GLU A 318 9.94 -1.17 -20.25
C GLU A 318 9.05 -0.19 -21.02
N ASP A 319 9.06 1.07 -20.60
CA ASP A 319 8.41 2.18 -21.29
C ASP A 319 9.47 3.24 -21.60
N ASP A 320 9.86 3.34 -22.88
CA ASP A 320 10.91 4.27 -23.34
C ASP A 320 10.66 5.70 -22.86
N ARG A 321 9.39 6.10 -22.73
CA ARG A 321 9.01 7.45 -22.28
C ARG A 321 9.37 7.69 -20.82
N ILE A 322 9.28 6.65 -19.99
CA ILE A 322 9.75 6.67 -18.61
C ILE A 322 11.27 6.67 -18.56
N ASN A 323 11.94 5.91 -19.42
CA ASN A 323 13.41 5.96 -19.52
C ASN A 323 13.89 7.41 -19.79
N VAL A 324 13.22 8.16 -20.68
CA VAL A 324 13.50 9.60 -20.87
C VAL A 324 13.28 10.42 -19.60
N VAL A 325 12.18 10.20 -18.86
CA VAL A 325 11.94 10.89 -17.57
C VAL A 325 13.06 10.60 -16.58
N MET A 326 13.51 9.34 -16.48
CA MET A 326 14.60 8.95 -15.59
C MET A 326 15.91 9.64 -15.97
N GLU A 327 16.25 9.74 -17.26
CA GLU A 327 17.43 10.46 -17.73
C GLU A 327 17.35 11.95 -17.42
N LEU A 328 16.19 12.59 -17.59
CA LEU A 328 15.99 13.99 -17.21
C LEU A 328 16.16 14.20 -15.70
N ILE A 329 15.65 13.29 -14.87
CA ILE A 329 15.87 13.35 -13.41
C ILE A 329 17.36 13.20 -13.07
N ARG A 330 18.07 12.25 -13.70
CA ARG A 330 19.52 12.05 -13.52
C ARG A 330 20.32 13.28 -13.94
N ALA A 331 19.91 13.93 -15.02
CA ALA A 331 20.49 15.19 -15.50
C ALA A 331 20.11 16.41 -14.64
N LYS A 332 19.34 16.23 -13.56
CA LYS A 332 18.82 17.31 -12.69
C LYS A 332 18.05 18.36 -13.49
N HIS A 333 17.31 17.94 -14.50
CA HIS A 333 16.44 18.82 -15.27
C HIS A 333 15.44 19.52 -14.34
N ASP A 334 15.25 20.83 -14.53
CA ASP A 334 14.26 21.58 -13.78
C ASP A 334 12.88 21.44 -14.43
N PHE A 335 11.98 20.75 -13.74
CA PHE A 335 10.60 20.55 -14.19
C PHE A 335 9.64 21.66 -13.76
N SER A 336 10.10 22.71 -13.06
CA SER A 336 9.26 23.79 -12.53
C SER A 336 8.33 24.43 -13.58
N GLU A 337 8.82 24.60 -14.80
CA GLU A 337 8.08 25.17 -15.94
C GLU A 337 7.65 24.11 -16.97
N HIS A 338 7.82 22.81 -16.67
CA HIS A 338 7.52 21.74 -17.62
C HIS A 338 6.01 21.51 -17.79
N ILE A 339 5.54 21.54 -19.03
CA ILE A 339 4.14 21.28 -19.38
C ILE A 339 3.97 19.84 -19.86
N TRP A 340 3.30 19.02 -19.05
CA TRP A 340 3.04 17.62 -19.37
C TRP A 340 1.84 17.45 -20.30
N ASN A 341 2.04 16.75 -21.41
CA ASN A 341 1.00 16.53 -22.42
C ASN A 341 -0.13 15.59 -21.94
N LEU A 342 -1.33 15.79 -22.48
CA LEU A 342 -2.45 14.85 -22.33
C LEU A 342 -2.44 13.74 -23.37
N LYS A 343 -3.03 12.59 -23.02
CA LYS A 343 -3.46 11.61 -24.01
C LYS A 343 -4.57 12.21 -24.86
N LYS A 344 -4.24 12.69 -26.06
CA LYS A 344 -5.23 12.98 -27.11
C LYS A 344 -6.06 11.72 -27.33
N LEU A 345 -7.34 11.76 -26.98
CA LEU A 345 -8.30 10.73 -27.38
C LEU A 345 -8.38 10.78 -28.90
N ARG A 346 -7.75 9.82 -29.59
CA ARG A 346 -8.16 9.51 -30.95
C ARG A 346 -9.50 8.80 -30.80
N PHE A 347 -10.59 9.53 -30.99
CA PHE A 347 -11.86 8.91 -31.34
C PHE A 347 -11.63 8.26 -32.71
N LEU A 348 -11.66 6.93 -32.75
CA LEU A 348 -11.85 6.15 -33.98
C LEU A 348 -13.29 5.67 -33.98
#